data_AF-A0A329B3J8-F1
#
_entry.id   AF-A0A329B3J8-F1
#
_cell.length_a   1.000
_cell.length_b   1.000
_cell.length_c   1.000
_cell.angle_alpha   90.00
_cell.angle_beta   90.00
_cell.angle_gamma   90.00
#
_symmetry.space_group_name_H-M   'P 1'
#
loop_
_entity.id
_entity.type
_entity.pdbx_description
1 polymer ?
#
loop_
_entity_poly.entity_id
_entity_poly.type
_entity_poly.pdbx_seq_one_letter_code
_entity_poly.pdbx_strand_id
1 'polypeptide(L)'
;MQNRRQKFALVSAGAIVGAVLTLSITAAADKDTLAPLPLNELRTFAEVYGRIKSDYVEPVDDKKLITEAINGMVSGLDPHSSYLDPEAFKELREGTQGEFGGLGIEIGMEDGLVKIVSPIEDTPAAKAGLKSGDLIIKIDDTPVRGLSSTDAVKRMRGKPGTRVTLTIARKSEAKSFNVQLTRAIIKTKSVKFKLLEPDIGYVRITQFQEHTVENLAQALATLYKDNKRPLKGLLLDLRDDPGGLLNAAVGVSAAFLPQNKLVVYTEGRTPDAKMQLTTDPANYPRDPRSKDDPLKGLPAEAKNVPMVVLVNAGTASASEIVTGALQDYKRAVVVGTQTFGKGSVQSILPLGSAGGIKLTTARYFTPKGTSIQAKGITPDVTVEAIQPDSDKKQVALPIIRVREADLNHHLSNPNGDSKGKATPQPEVPAAPETTEPSRVDPRDPDPKTDNQLAQALNILKVQQILDKKN
;
A
#
# COMPACT_ATOMS: atom_id res chain seq x y z
N MET A 1 -52.92 -61.93 3.86
CA MET A 1 -51.93 -61.68 2.77
C MET A 1 -51.60 -60.19 2.55
N GLN A 2 -52.50 -59.23 2.85
CA GLN A 2 -52.26 -57.79 2.67
C GLN A 2 -51.05 -57.22 3.44
N ASN A 3 -50.88 -57.60 4.71
CA ASN A 3 -49.81 -57.05 5.57
C ASN A 3 -48.38 -57.41 5.13
N ARG A 4 -48.17 -58.55 4.45
CA ARG A 4 -46.84 -58.94 3.94
C ARG A 4 -46.47 -58.14 2.68
N ARG A 5 -47.44 -57.86 1.80
CA ARG A 5 -47.22 -57.06 0.59
C ARG A 5 -46.91 -55.59 0.90
N GLN A 6 -47.58 -55.00 1.90
CA GLN A 6 -47.29 -53.63 2.34
C GLN A 6 -45.90 -53.49 2.98
N LYS A 7 -45.50 -54.46 3.83
CA LYS A 7 -44.14 -54.47 4.40
C LYS A 7 -43.06 -54.63 3.33
N PHE A 8 -43.30 -55.49 2.33
CA PHE A 8 -42.37 -55.66 1.21
C PHE A 8 -42.26 -54.39 0.36
N ALA A 9 -43.39 -53.71 0.08
CA ALA A 9 -43.41 -52.45 -0.66
C ALA A 9 -42.66 -51.32 0.07
N LEU A 10 -42.82 -51.21 1.40
CA LEU A 10 -42.12 -50.21 2.21
C LEU A 10 -40.60 -50.45 2.27
N VAL A 11 -40.17 -51.70 2.40
CA VAL A 11 -38.74 -52.05 2.37
C VAL A 11 -38.13 -51.80 0.99
N SER A 12 -38.88 -52.10 -0.08
CA SER A 12 -38.45 -51.84 -1.46
C SER A 12 -38.32 -50.35 -1.74
N ALA A 13 -39.30 -49.55 -1.29
CA ALA A 13 -39.27 -48.09 -1.43
C ALA A 13 -38.13 -47.47 -0.61
N GLY A 14 -37.89 -47.95 0.62
CA GLY A 14 -36.75 -47.53 1.44
C GLY A 14 -35.39 -47.87 0.81
N ALA A 15 -35.25 -49.05 0.20
CA ALA A 15 -34.04 -49.44 -0.51
C ALA A 15 -33.78 -48.59 -1.76
N ILE A 16 -34.82 -48.24 -2.51
CA ILE A 16 -34.72 -47.37 -3.69
C ILE A 16 -34.37 -45.93 -3.27
N VAL A 17 -35.00 -45.38 -2.23
CA VAL A 17 -34.66 -44.05 -1.70
C VAL A 17 -33.25 -44.02 -1.11
N GLY A 18 -32.82 -45.08 -0.43
CA GLY A 18 -31.45 -45.22 0.08
C GLY A 18 -30.40 -45.34 -1.03
N ALA A 19 -30.69 -46.05 -2.11
CA ALA A 19 -29.83 -46.15 -3.30
C ALA A 19 -29.74 -44.81 -4.06
N VAL A 20 -30.84 -44.07 -4.16
CA VAL A 20 -30.85 -42.74 -4.82
C VAL A 20 -30.10 -41.70 -3.96
N LEU A 21 -30.23 -41.75 -2.63
CA LEU A 21 -29.48 -40.86 -1.72
C LEU A 21 -27.98 -41.18 -1.70
N THR A 22 -27.58 -42.45 -1.78
CA THR A 22 -26.15 -42.82 -1.86
C THR A 22 -25.53 -42.50 -3.22
N LEU A 23 -26.29 -42.55 -4.30
CA LEU A 23 -25.83 -42.12 -5.64
C LEU A 23 -25.87 -40.59 -5.84
N SER A 24 -26.66 -39.85 -5.06
CA SER A 24 -26.74 -38.39 -5.15
C SER A 24 -25.77 -37.66 -4.21
N ILE A 25 -25.20 -38.34 -3.21
CA ILE A 25 -24.16 -37.78 -2.31
C ILE A 25 -22.74 -37.95 -2.89
N THR A 26 -22.59 -38.59 -4.05
CA THR A 26 -21.34 -38.57 -4.84
C THR A 26 -21.33 -37.45 -5.91
N ALA A 27 -22.32 -36.56 -5.91
CA ALA A 27 -22.35 -35.37 -6.75
C ALA A 27 -21.80 -34.15 -5.99
N ALA A 28 -20.69 -33.61 -6.51
CA ALA A 28 -20.07 -32.33 -6.17
C ALA A 28 -19.39 -32.24 -4.78
N ALA A 29 -18.48 -33.18 -4.51
CA ALA A 29 -17.21 -32.73 -3.94
C ALA A 29 -16.41 -32.14 -5.11
N ASP A 30 -16.41 -30.83 -5.27
CA ASP A 30 -15.41 -30.11 -6.07
C ASP A 30 -14.04 -30.44 -5.46
N LYS A 31 -13.48 -31.58 -5.86
CA LYS A 31 -12.04 -31.78 -5.86
C LYS A 31 -11.55 -30.86 -6.96
N ASP A 32 -11.17 -29.65 -6.58
CA ASP A 32 -10.19 -28.87 -7.31
C ASP A 32 -9.10 -29.86 -7.74
N THR A 33 -9.08 -30.17 -9.03
CA THR A 33 -8.11 -31.09 -9.61
C THR A 33 -6.79 -30.34 -9.60
N LEU A 34 -6.05 -30.45 -8.49
CA LEU A 34 -4.63 -30.12 -8.49
C LEU A 34 -4.03 -30.89 -9.66
N ALA A 35 -3.47 -30.16 -10.62
CA ALA A 35 -2.78 -30.76 -11.75
C ALA A 35 -1.78 -31.80 -11.20
N PRO A 36 -1.65 -32.97 -11.85
CA PRO A 36 -0.70 -33.98 -11.39
C PRO A 36 0.70 -33.35 -11.28
N LEU A 37 1.43 -33.69 -10.21
CA LEU A 37 2.75 -33.13 -9.96
C LEU A 37 3.66 -33.38 -11.18
N PRO A 38 4.42 -32.36 -11.63
CA PRO A 38 5.32 -32.48 -12.77
C PRO A 38 6.58 -33.28 -12.36
N LEU A 39 6.45 -34.60 -12.29
CA LEU A 39 7.47 -35.48 -11.70
C LEU A 39 8.82 -35.43 -12.44
N ASN A 40 8.82 -35.22 -13.76
CA ASN A 40 10.05 -35.12 -14.54
C ASN A 40 10.79 -33.82 -14.22
N GLU A 41 10.09 -32.70 -14.19
CA GLU A 41 10.62 -31.38 -13.87
C GLU A 41 11.12 -31.33 -12.42
N LEU A 42 10.40 -31.95 -11.48
CA LEU A 42 10.84 -32.08 -10.09
C LEU A 42 12.10 -32.95 -9.96
N ARG A 43 12.24 -34.01 -10.76
CA ARG A 43 13.48 -34.80 -10.83
C ARG A 43 14.63 -33.98 -11.39
N THR A 44 14.42 -33.27 -12.50
CA THR A 44 15.43 -32.37 -13.07
C THR A 44 15.84 -31.29 -12.06
N PHE A 45 14.90 -30.70 -11.34
CA PHE A 45 15.19 -29.75 -10.27
C PHE A 45 16.09 -30.36 -9.18
N ALA A 46 15.75 -31.57 -8.71
CA ALA A 46 16.54 -32.28 -7.70
C ALA A 46 17.95 -32.68 -8.22
N GLU A 47 18.07 -33.08 -9.49
CA GLU A 47 19.35 -33.40 -10.13
C GLU A 47 20.25 -32.17 -10.25
N VAL A 48 19.69 -31.02 -10.67
CA VAL A 48 20.41 -29.74 -10.75
C VAL A 48 20.87 -29.32 -9.35
N TYR A 49 19.98 -29.39 -8.36
CA TYR A 49 20.31 -29.11 -6.97
C TYR A 49 21.47 -30.00 -6.46
N GLY A 50 21.38 -31.30 -6.72
CA GLY A 50 22.42 -32.28 -6.34
C GLY A 50 23.78 -31.99 -6.98
N ARG A 51 23.80 -31.69 -8.29
CA ARG A 51 25.04 -31.33 -9.01
C ARG A 51 25.66 -30.04 -8.48
N ILE A 52 24.87 -29.02 -8.15
CA ILE A 52 25.41 -27.79 -7.53
C ILE A 52 26.07 -28.13 -6.19
N LYS A 53 25.43 -28.98 -5.38
CA LYS A 53 25.96 -29.40 -4.07
C LYS A 53 27.24 -30.22 -4.16
N SER A 54 27.42 -31.03 -5.20
CA SER A 54 28.60 -31.90 -5.36
C SER A 54 29.74 -31.26 -6.16
N ASP A 55 29.41 -30.46 -7.19
CA ASP A 55 30.37 -30.09 -8.23
C ASP A 55 30.72 -28.58 -8.21
N TYR A 56 29.98 -27.74 -7.47
CA TYR A 56 30.33 -26.31 -7.34
C TYR A 56 31.62 -26.13 -6.53
N VAL A 57 32.45 -25.18 -6.94
CA VAL A 57 33.81 -24.97 -6.40
C VAL A 57 33.85 -24.66 -4.90
N GLU A 58 32.74 -24.15 -4.34
CA GLU A 58 32.60 -23.84 -2.92
C GLU A 58 31.40 -24.57 -2.30
N PRO A 59 31.44 -24.95 -1.01
CA PRO A 59 30.27 -25.46 -0.32
C PRO A 59 29.13 -24.44 -0.27
N VAL A 60 27.94 -24.84 -0.73
CA VAL A 60 26.74 -24.00 -0.70
C VAL A 60 25.79 -24.45 0.41
N ASP A 61 25.26 -23.50 1.17
CA ASP A 61 24.22 -23.75 2.18
C ASP A 61 22.88 -24.14 1.55
N ASP A 62 22.22 -25.17 2.09
CA ASP A 62 20.95 -25.71 1.55
C ASP A 62 19.83 -24.67 1.62
N LYS A 63 19.72 -23.97 2.75
CA LYS A 63 18.69 -22.97 2.96
C LYS A 63 18.86 -21.82 1.97
N LYS A 64 20.09 -21.34 1.76
CA LYS A 64 20.40 -20.31 0.77
C LYS A 64 19.99 -20.76 -0.63
N LEU A 65 20.43 -21.94 -1.08
CA LEU A 65 20.16 -22.42 -2.44
C LEU A 65 18.67 -22.63 -2.70
N ILE A 66 17.93 -23.23 -1.75
CA ILE A 66 16.47 -23.39 -1.86
C ILE A 66 15.77 -22.02 -1.86
N THR A 67 16.20 -21.08 -1.03
CA THR A 67 15.61 -19.73 -0.97
C THR A 67 15.80 -18.99 -2.30
N GLU A 68 16.99 -19.05 -2.90
CA GLU A 68 17.26 -18.46 -4.21
C GLU A 68 16.40 -19.10 -5.31
N ALA A 69 16.21 -20.43 -5.28
CA ALA A 69 15.32 -21.11 -6.22
C ALA A 69 13.85 -20.66 -6.07
N ILE A 70 13.36 -20.54 -4.84
CA ILE A 70 12.00 -20.03 -4.55
C ILE A 70 11.86 -18.58 -5.03
N ASN A 71 12.84 -17.71 -4.74
CA ASN A 71 12.84 -16.33 -5.20
C ASN A 71 12.79 -16.23 -6.73
N GLY A 72 13.56 -17.06 -7.44
CA GLY A 72 13.53 -17.15 -8.90
C GLY A 72 12.15 -17.56 -9.45
N MET A 73 11.51 -18.56 -8.83
CA MET A 73 10.16 -19.00 -9.24
C MET A 73 9.11 -17.90 -9.11
N VAL A 74 9.14 -17.12 -8.03
CA VAL A 74 8.10 -16.12 -7.75
C VAL A 74 8.36 -14.80 -8.48
N SER A 75 9.61 -14.34 -8.53
CA SER A 75 9.98 -13.10 -9.22
C SER A 75 9.80 -13.16 -10.74
N GLY A 76 9.83 -14.36 -11.33
CA GLY A 76 9.56 -14.56 -12.75
C GLY A 76 8.09 -14.42 -13.16
N LEU A 77 7.15 -14.34 -12.21
CA LEU A 77 5.72 -14.24 -12.51
C LEU A 77 5.30 -12.82 -12.89
N ASP A 78 5.62 -11.86 -12.03
CA ASP A 78 5.28 -10.44 -12.15
C ASP A 78 6.11 -9.62 -11.13
N PRO A 79 6.25 -8.30 -11.27
CA PRO A 79 7.10 -7.48 -10.38
C PRO A 79 6.55 -7.29 -8.97
N HIS A 80 5.32 -7.73 -8.69
CA HIS A 80 4.64 -7.59 -7.39
C HIS A 80 4.56 -8.91 -6.62
N SER A 81 4.87 -10.04 -7.25
CA SER A 81 4.92 -11.34 -6.59
C SER A 81 6.29 -11.58 -5.97
N SER A 82 6.32 -11.98 -4.70
CA SER A 82 7.57 -12.22 -3.97
C SER A 82 7.41 -13.28 -2.88
N TYR A 83 8.43 -14.12 -2.70
CA TYR A 83 8.58 -14.87 -1.46
C TYR A 83 9.05 -13.92 -0.35
N LEU A 84 8.46 -14.07 0.82
CA LEU A 84 8.77 -13.30 2.01
C LEU A 84 9.29 -14.28 3.04
N ASP A 85 10.59 -14.21 3.31
CA ASP A 85 11.15 -14.89 4.47
C ASP A 85 10.50 -14.39 5.78
N PRO A 86 10.72 -15.04 6.93
CA PRO A 86 10.06 -14.66 8.17
C PRO A 86 10.26 -13.19 8.58
N GLU A 87 11.41 -12.59 8.26
CA GLU A 87 11.69 -11.19 8.60
C GLU A 87 10.97 -10.25 7.64
N ALA A 88 11.07 -10.49 6.32
CA ALA A 88 10.35 -9.72 5.31
C ALA A 88 8.82 -9.81 5.49
N PHE A 89 8.32 -10.98 5.89
CA PHE A 89 6.91 -11.19 6.19
C PHE A 89 6.46 -10.38 7.40
N LYS A 90 7.30 -10.31 8.44
CA LYS A 90 7.07 -9.49 9.63
C LYS A 90 7.12 -8.00 9.29
N GLU A 91 8.10 -7.55 8.52
CA GLU A 91 8.22 -6.16 8.07
C GLU A 91 6.99 -5.71 7.25
N LEU A 92 6.50 -6.58 6.35
CA LEU A 92 5.27 -6.30 5.60
C LEU A 92 4.09 -6.08 6.54
N ARG A 93 3.92 -6.95 7.55
CA ARG A 93 2.84 -6.86 8.52
C ARG A 93 2.92 -5.57 9.35
N GLU A 94 4.10 -5.25 9.88
CA GLU A 94 4.36 -4.00 10.61
C GLU A 94 4.01 -2.76 9.75
N GLY A 95 4.39 -2.78 8.47
CA GLY A 95 4.06 -1.73 7.51
C GLY A 95 2.54 -1.56 7.30
N THR A 96 1.81 -2.66 7.12
CA THR A 96 0.34 -2.60 6.94
C THR A 96 -0.41 -2.20 8.22
N GLN A 97 0.13 -2.54 9.38
CA GLN A 97 -0.40 -2.11 10.68
C GLN A 97 -0.16 -0.63 10.93
N GLY A 98 0.85 -0.03 10.29
CA GLY A 98 1.32 1.31 10.64
C GLY A 98 2.01 1.35 12.00
N GLU A 99 2.42 0.19 12.52
CA GLU A 99 3.00 0.02 13.83
C GLU A 99 4.26 -0.83 13.73
N PHE A 100 5.38 -0.33 14.27
CA PHE A 100 6.64 -1.09 14.30
C PHE A 100 7.39 -0.86 15.60
N GLY A 101 8.18 -1.86 16.01
CA GLY A 101 9.07 -1.76 17.18
C GLY A 101 10.32 -0.95 16.84
N GLY A 102 10.50 0.21 17.48
CA GLY A 102 11.65 1.07 17.18
C GLY A 102 11.78 2.27 18.11
N LEU A 103 12.54 3.26 17.64
CA LEU A 103 12.91 4.46 18.41
C LEU A 103 12.09 5.69 18.03
N GLY A 104 11.48 5.69 16.85
CA GLY A 104 10.73 6.82 16.31
C GLY A 104 11.63 7.89 15.71
N ILE A 105 12.54 7.51 14.83
CA ILE A 105 13.51 8.41 14.19
C ILE A 105 13.39 8.26 12.69
N GLU A 106 13.23 9.38 11.99
CA GLU A 106 13.48 9.46 10.55
C GLU A 106 14.97 9.73 10.33
N ILE A 107 15.60 8.90 9.51
CA ILE A 107 17.03 8.96 9.25
C ILE A 107 17.32 9.18 7.77
N GLY A 108 18.46 9.80 7.49
CA GLY A 108 19.08 9.91 6.18
C GLY A 108 20.55 9.52 6.27
N MET A 109 21.22 9.47 5.13
CA MET A 109 22.68 9.29 5.08
C MET A 109 23.32 10.62 4.69
N GLU A 110 24.38 11.01 5.39
CA GLU A 110 25.19 12.20 5.09
C GLU A 110 26.65 11.86 5.34
N ASP A 111 27.51 12.02 4.33
CA ASP A 111 28.94 11.72 4.38
C ASP A 111 29.29 10.32 4.95
N GLY A 112 28.46 9.32 4.63
CA GLY A 112 28.62 7.95 5.12
C GLY A 112 28.31 7.73 6.61
N LEU A 113 27.66 8.71 7.25
CA LEU A 113 27.11 8.63 8.60
C LEU A 113 25.58 8.65 8.56
N VAL A 114 24.96 8.11 9.60
CA VAL A 114 23.50 8.13 9.75
C VAL A 114 23.11 9.46 10.40
N LYS A 115 22.38 10.30 9.66
CA LYS A 115 21.88 11.58 10.13
C LYS A 115 20.42 11.46 10.55
N ILE A 116 20.07 12.03 11.70
CA ILE A 116 18.69 12.20 12.13
C ILE A 116 18.08 13.32 11.29
N VAL A 117 17.11 12.98 10.46
CA VAL A 117 16.30 13.96 9.72
C VAL A 117 15.34 14.61 10.69
N SER A 118 14.55 13.80 11.39
CA SER A 118 13.69 14.28 12.48
C SER A 118 13.35 13.14 13.46
N PRO A 119 13.31 13.41 14.77
CA PRO A 119 12.55 12.58 15.69
C PRO A 119 11.06 12.67 15.39
N ILE A 120 10.34 11.57 15.55
CA ILE A 120 8.88 11.53 15.46
C ILE A 120 8.32 11.97 16.82
N GLU A 121 7.33 12.87 16.83
CA GLU A 121 6.70 13.36 18.06
C GLU A 121 6.16 12.23 18.95
N ASP A 122 6.18 12.44 20.26
CA ASP A 122 5.73 11.50 21.30
C ASP A 122 6.46 10.13 21.37
N THR A 123 7.50 9.93 20.55
CA THR A 123 8.31 8.69 20.53
C THR A 123 9.48 8.71 21.52
N PRO A 124 10.12 7.56 21.81
CA PRO A 124 11.31 7.50 22.66
C PRO A 124 12.41 8.48 22.23
N ALA A 125 12.66 8.61 20.92
CA ALA A 125 13.68 9.50 20.38
C ALA A 125 13.40 10.98 20.68
N ALA A 126 12.16 11.44 20.47
CA ALA A 126 11.76 12.81 20.79
C ALA A 126 11.87 13.08 22.29
N LYS A 127 11.39 12.14 23.12
CA LYS A 127 11.46 12.25 24.59
C LYS A 127 12.89 12.26 25.13
N ALA A 128 13.82 11.60 24.43
CA ALA A 128 15.24 11.59 24.77
C ALA A 128 15.99 12.84 24.30
N GLY A 129 15.32 13.79 23.65
CA GLY A 129 15.93 15.06 23.23
C GLY A 129 16.90 14.93 22.04
N LEU A 130 16.73 13.88 21.22
CA LEU A 130 17.36 13.82 19.90
C LEU A 130 16.82 14.96 19.03
N LYS A 131 17.66 15.50 18.14
CA LYS A 131 17.33 16.67 17.33
C LYS A 131 17.61 16.39 15.86
N SER A 132 16.90 17.11 14.99
CA SER A 132 17.24 17.16 13.56
C SER A 132 18.69 17.60 13.39
N GLY A 133 19.41 16.90 12.51
CA GLY A 133 20.81 17.16 12.22
C GLY A 133 21.81 16.47 13.16
N ASP A 134 21.35 15.75 14.19
CA ASP A 134 22.21 14.87 14.98
C ASP A 134 22.78 13.75 14.11
N LEU A 135 24.06 13.42 14.29
CA LEU A 135 24.72 12.31 13.61
C LEU A 135 24.85 11.13 14.56
N ILE A 136 24.28 9.99 14.20
CA ILE A 136 24.49 8.73 14.92
C ILE A 136 25.84 8.19 14.48
N ILE A 137 26.78 8.02 15.40
CA ILE A 137 28.12 7.49 15.10
C ILE A 137 28.28 6.01 15.51
N LYS A 138 27.49 5.56 16.49
CA LYS A 138 27.40 4.15 16.91
C LYS A 138 25.97 3.77 17.28
N ILE A 139 25.64 2.51 17.03
CA ILE A 139 24.44 1.83 17.54
C ILE A 139 24.93 0.66 18.39
N ASP A 140 24.67 0.75 19.69
CA ASP A 140 25.33 -0.02 20.74
C ASP A 140 26.86 0.06 20.56
N ASP A 141 27.55 -1.07 20.47
CA ASP A 141 29.00 -1.11 20.28
C ASP A 141 29.44 -1.02 18.81
N THR A 142 28.49 -0.96 17.87
CA THR A 142 28.78 -1.02 16.42
C THR A 142 28.87 0.39 15.80
N PRO A 143 30.01 0.77 15.19
CA PRO A 143 30.11 1.99 14.39
C PRO A 143 29.17 1.99 13.19
N VAL A 144 28.55 3.12 12.87
CA VAL A 144 27.64 3.20 11.71
C VAL A 144 28.36 3.35 10.37
N ARG A 145 29.62 3.81 10.40
CA ARG A 145 30.39 4.04 9.17
C ARG A 145 30.60 2.70 8.45
N GLY A 146 30.17 2.62 7.20
CA GLY A 146 30.20 1.40 6.40
C GLY A 146 28.94 0.54 6.50
N LEU A 147 27.96 0.90 7.35
CA LEU A 147 26.63 0.30 7.31
C LEU A 147 25.80 0.93 6.18
N SER A 148 24.96 0.11 5.55
CA SER A 148 23.86 0.64 4.74
C SER A 148 22.80 1.30 5.63
N SER A 149 21.99 2.19 5.06
CA SER A 149 20.83 2.75 5.75
C SER A 149 19.90 1.66 6.28
N THR A 150 19.69 0.60 5.49
CA THR A 150 18.88 -0.57 5.86
C THR A 150 19.46 -1.31 7.07
N ASP A 151 20.77 -1.51 7.14
CA ASP A 151 21.40 -2.18 8.29
C ASP A 151 21.32 -1.34 9.57
N ALA A 152 21.48 -0.02 9.44
CA ALA A 152 21.29 0.91 10.55
C ALA A 152 19.84 0.84 11.08
N VAL A 153 18.84 0.84 10.19
CA VAL A 153 17.43 0.68 10.56
C VAL A 153 17.20 -0.65 11.28
N LYS A 154 17.69 -1.77 10.74
CA LYS A 154 17.54 -3.10 11.35
C LYS A 154 18.10 -3.15 12.76
N ARG A 155 19.22 -2.49 13.02
CA ARG A 155 19.83 -2.41 14.37
C ARG A 155 19.05 -1.51 15.33
N MET A 156 18.48 -0.41 14.84
CA MET A 156 17.65 0.48 15.66
C MET A 156 16.26 -0.10 15.95
N ARG A 157 15.71 -0.90 15.03
CA ARG A 157 14.49 -1.69 15.24
C ARG A 157 14.73 -2.84 16.21
N GLY A 158 13.64 -3.36 16.76
CA GLY A 158 13.71 -4.49 17.70
C GLY A 158 12.45 -4.59 18.54
N LYS A 159 12.42 -5.62 19.40
CA LYS A 159 11.26 -5.89 20.26
C LYS A 159 10.98 -4.69 21.19
N PRO A 160 9.72 -4.21 21.30
CA PRO A 160 9.34 -3.19 22.27
C PRO A 160 9.77 -3.58 23.69
N GLY A 161 10.21 -2.61 24.49
CA GLY A 161 10.74 -2.78 25.84
C GLY A 161 12.23 -3.11 25.91
N THR A 162 12.87 -3.49 24.80
CA THR A 162 14.33 -3.68 24.75
C THR A 162 15.07 -2.34 24.64
N ARG A 163 16.33 -2.29 25.10
CA ARG A 163 17.15 -1.08 25.06
C ARG A 163 18.09 -1.07 23.86
N VAL A 164 18.47 0.13 23.45
CA VAL A 164 19.56 0.41 22.50
C VAL A 164 20.25 1.69 22.92
N THR A 165 21.56 1.76 22.74
CA THR A 165 22.35 2.95 23.01
C THR A 165 22.79 3.57 21.70
N LEU A 166 22.43 4.82 21.45
CA LEU A 166 22.94 5.57 20.32
C LEU A 166 24.06 6.48 20.80
N THR A 167 25.21 6.46 20.14
CA THR A 167 26.22 7.50 20.34
C THR A 167 25.98 8.59 19.30
N ILE A 168 25.77 9.82 19.77
CA ILE A 168 25.38 10.97 18.96
C ILE A 168 26.53 11.98 18.90
N ALA A 169 26.80 12.50 17.72
CA ALA A 169 27.60 13.69 17.48
C ALA A 169 26.68 14.83 17.02
N ARG A 170 26.70 15.95 17.76
CA ARG A 170 25.85 17.11 17.51
C ARG A 170 26.72 18.33 17.25
N LYS A 171 26.46 19.08 16.16
CA LYS A 171 27.28 20.24 15.75
C LYS A 171 27.47 21.29 16.85
N SER A 172 26.50 21.46 17.74
CA SER A 172 26.57 22.42 18.86
C SER A 172 27.40 21.93 20.06
N GLU A 173 27.89 20.69 20.05
CA GLU A 173 28.58 20.07 21.18
C GLU A 173 29.95 19.52 20.74
N ALA A 174 31.00 19.78 21.53
CA ALA A 174 32.37 19.40 21.17
C ALA A 174 32.68 17.90 21.36
N LYS A 175 31.87 17.17 22.13
CA LYS A 175 32.05 15.75 22.42
C LYS A 175 30.79 14.98 22.06
N SER A 176 30.96 13.77 21.52
CA SER A 176 29.85 12.84 21.34
C SER A 176 29.31 12.37 22.69
N PHE A 177 28.02 12.08 22.78
CA PHE A 177 27.37 11.59 23.99
C PHE A 177 26.48 10.38 23.69
N ASN A 178 26.21 9.57 24.72
CA ASN A 178 25.38 8.39 24.60
C ASN A 178 23.93 8.71 24.99
N VAL A 179 22.99 8.21 24.21
CA VAL A 179 21.55 8.29 24.47
C VAL A 179 21.02 6.87 24.54
N GLN A 180 20.65 6.44 25.74
CA GLN A 180 20.00 5.15 25.94
C GLN A 180 18.49 5.30 25.70
N LEU A 181 17.96 4.49 24.80
CA LEU A 181 16.56 4.50 24.39
C LEU A 181 15.95 3.14 24.67
N THR A 182 14.69 3.15 25.09
CA THR A 182 13.88 1.93 25.14
C THR A 182 13.00 1.90 23.91
N ARG A 183 13.08 0.82 23.13
CA ARG A 183 12.24 0.61 21.95
C ARG A 183 10.78 0.59 22.36
N ALA A 184 9.95 1.28 21.60
CA ALA A 184 8.51 1.30 21.78
C ALA A 184 7.81 0.89 20.47
N ILE A 185 6.51 0.65 20.55
CA ILE A 185 5.68 0.58 19.35
C ILE A 185 5.53 2.02 18.84
N ILE A 186 6.04 2.25 17.64
CA ILE A 186 5.95 3.52 16.93
C ILE A 186 4.76 3.45 16.00
N LYS A 187 3.83 4.40 16.14
CA LYS A 187 2.64 4.50 15.30
C LYS A 187 2.85 5.58 14.26
N THR A 188 2.77 5.24 12.98
CA THR A 188 2.76 6.22 11.90
C THR A 188 1.36 6.78 11.69
N LYS A 189 1.25 8.09 11.50
CA LYS A 189 -0.02 8.70 11.10
C LYS A 189 -0.21 8.51 9.60
N SER A 190 -1.14 7.63 9.22
CA SER A 190 -1.54 7.42 7.81
C SER A 190 -2.30 8.60 7.20
N VAL A 191 -2.87 9.46 8.05
CA VAL A 191 -3.65 10.64 7.65
C VAL A 191 -3.06 11.88 8.28
N LYS A 192 -2.76 12.89 7.45
CA LYS A 192 -2.41 14.25 7.86
C LYS A 192 -3.51 15.19 7.40
N PHE A 193 -3.84 16.22 8.17
CA PHE A 193 -4.90 17.14 7.80
C PHE A 193 -4.65 18.54 8.35
N LYS A 194 -5.19 19.54 7.67
CA LYS A 194 -5.24 20.93 8.15
C LYS A 194 -6.33 21.72 7.42
N LEU A 195 -6.76 22.84 8.01
CA LEU A 195 -7.53 23.85 7.28
C LEU A 195 -6.54 24.68 6.45
N LEU A 196 -6.69 24.68 5.13
CA LEU A 196 -5.84 25.50 4.26
C LEU A 196 -6.26 26.96 4.27
N GLU A 197 -7.57 27.17 4.24
CA GLU A 197 -8.25 28.45 4.32
C GLU A 197 -9.54 28.23 5.11
N PRO A 198 -10.20 29.30 5.59
CA PRO A 198 -11.56 29.17 6.11
C PRO A 198 -12.45 28.40 5.13
N ASP A 199 -13.20 27.44 5.64
CA ASP A 199 -14.12 26.58 4.89
C ASP A 199 -13.49 25.54 3.94
N ILE A 200 -12.15 25.44 3.87
CA ILE A 200 -11.46 24.50 2.97
C ILE A 200 -10.57 23.55 3.78
N GLY A 201 -11.01 22.29 3.88
CA GLY A 201 -10.27 21.22 4.52
C GLY A 201 -9.28 20.57 3.56
N TYR A 202 -8.09 20.26 4.06
CA TYR A 202 -7.10 19.45 3.36
C TYR A 202 -6.84 18.18 4.15
N VAL A 203 -6.85 17.05 3.46
CA VAL A 203 -6.53 15.74 4.00
C VAL A 203 -5.53 15.07 3.06
N ARG A 204 -4.41 14.60 3.61
CA ARG A 204 -3.43 13.78 2.90
C ARG A 204 -3.44 12.39 3.48
N ILE A 205 -3.58 11.39 2.61
CA ILE A 205 -3.31 10.00 2.97
C ILE A 205 -1.89 9.69 2.49
N THR A 206 -1.04 9.26 3.42
CA THR A 206 0.36 8.93 3.11
C THR A 206 0.53 7.46 2.73
N GLN A 207 -0.33 6.59 3.28
CA GLN A 207 -0.40 5.17 2.98
C GLN A 207 -1.70 4.57 3.53
N PHE A 208 -2.24 3.54 2.88
CA PHE A 208 -3.43 2.80 3.34
C PHE A 208 -3.06 1.69 4.35
N GLN A 209 -3.12 2.02 5.63
CA GLN A 209 -2.85 1.16 6.79
C GLN A 209 -4.14 0.75 7.54
N GLU A 210 -4.05 -0.17 8.50
CA GLU A 210 -5.18 -0.72 9.27
C GLU A 210 -6.10 0.35 9.89
N HIS A 211 -5.56 1.46 10.37
CA HIS A 211 -6.30 2.53 11.07
C HIS A 211 -6.66 3.72 10.18
N THR A 212 -6.47 3.62 8.86
CA THR A 212 -6.62 4.78 7.96
C THR A 212 -8.06 5.30 7.89
N VAL A 213 -9.04 4.40 7.95
CA VAL A 213 -10.46 4.78 7.89
C VAL A 213 -10.87 5.55 9.14
N GLU A 214 -10.48 5.07 10.33
CA GLU A 214 -10.70 5.76 11.60
C GLU A 214 -9.97 7.10 11.67
N ASN A 215 -8.70 7.13 11.24
CA ASN A 215 -7.89 8.34 11.23
C ASN A 215 -8.48 9.39 10.27
N LEU A 216 -9.01 8.97 9.12
CA LEU A 216 -9.72 9.83 8.19
C LEU A 216 -11.02 10.36 8.82
N ALA A 217 -11.79 9.49 9.46
CA ALA A 217 -13.03 9.88 10.12
C ALA A 217 -12.77 10.95 11.19
N GLN A 218 -11.74 10.74 12.01
CA GLN A 218 -11.30 11.69 13.03
C GLN A 218 -10.79 12.99 12.41
N ALA A 219 -9.98 12.92 11.37
CA ALA A 219 -9.46 14.09 10.67
C ALA A 219 -10.59 14.98 10.13
N LEU A 220 -11.56 14.38 9.43
CA LEU A 220 -12.73 15.10 8.91
C LEU A 220 -13.56 15.68 10.06
N ALA A 221 -13.88 14.90 11.10
CA ALA A 221 -14.64 15.38 12.24
C ALA A 221 -13.96 16.59 12.92
N THR A 222 -12.64 16.55 13.09
CA THR A 222 -11.85 17.67 13.61
C THR A 222 -11.89 18.88 12.68
N LEU A 223 -11.73 18.69 11.36
CA LEU A 223 -11.82 19.80 10.39
C LEU A 223 -13.18 20.51 10.45
N TYR A 224 -14.28 19.75 10.51
CA TYR A 224 -15.63 20.32 10.62
C TYR A 224 -15.83 21.07 11.94
N LYS A 225 -15.32 20.50 13.06
CA LYS A 225 -15.38 21.13 14.38
C LYS A 225 -14.57 22.43 14.41
N ASP A 226 -13.33 22.41 13.94
CA ASP A 226 -12.38 23.52 14.03
C ASP A 226 -12.76 24.67 13.10
N ASN A 227 -13.38 24.38 11.95
CA ASN A 227 -13.86 25.41 11.05
C ASN A 227 -15.06 26.20 11.62
N LYS A 228 -15.74 25.67 12.65
CA LYS A 228 -16.92 26.24 13.32
C LYS A 228 -18.15 26.47 12.43
N ARG A 229 -18.06 26.09 11.15
CA ARG A 229 -19.13 26.16 10.14
C ARG A 229 -18.93 25.06 9.11
N PRO A 230 -19.95 24.71 8.31
CA PRO A 230 -19.81 23.67 7.27
C PRO A 230 -18.66 24.00 6.32
N LEU A 231 -17.83 22.99 6.03
CA LEU A 231 -16.81 23.09 4.99
C LEU A 231 -17.49 23.32 3.63
N LYS A 232 -16.90 24.15 2.81
CA LYS A 232 -17.31 24.42 1.43
C LYS A 232 -16.45 23.69 0.41
N GLY A 233 -15.36 23.08 0.84
CA GLY A 233 -14.48 22.33 -0.04
C GLY A 233 -13.57 21.36 0.70
N LEU A 234 -13.24 20.25 0.05
CA LEU A 234 -12.25 19.28 0.51
C LEU A 234 -11.19 19.03 -0.57
N LEU A 235 -9.93 19.04 -0.16
CA LEU A 235 -8.81 18.53 -0.95
C LEU A 235 -8.34 17.21 -0.35
N LEU A 236 -8.34 16.15 -1.15
CA LEU A 236 -7.76 14.86 -0.81
C LEU A 236 -6.45 14.66 -1.58
N ASP A 237 -5.32 14.68 -0.88
CA ASP A 237 -4.00 14.49 -1.47
C ASP A 237 -3.57 13.02 -1.35
N LEU A 238 -3.45 12.36 -2.51
CA LEU A 238 -2.98 10.99 -2.68
C LEU A 238 -1.65 10.92 -3.45
N ARG A 239 -0.95 12.05 -3.62
CA ARG A 239 0.36 12.09 -4.29
C ARG A 239 1.39 11.31 -3.48
N ASP A 240 2.24 10.56 -4.16
CA ASP A 240 3.25 9.65 -3.58
C ASP A 240 2.70 8.65 -2.55
N ASP A 241 1.40 8.34 -2.60
CA ASP A 241 0.83 7.24 -1.83
C ASP A 241 0.89 5.95 -2.67
N PRO A 242 1.77 4.98 -2.31
CA PRO A 242 1.93 3.73 -3.06
C PRO A 242 0.77 2.75 -2.85
N GLY A 243 -0.24 3.13 -2.06
CA GLY A 243 -1.43 2.37 -1.75
C GLY A 243 -1.32 1.66 -0.41
N GLY A 244 -1.73 0.39 -0.36
CA GLY A 244 -1.77 -0.40 0.86
C GLY A 244 -2.99 -1.30 0.89
N LEU A 245 -3.68 -1.35 2.03
CA LEU A 245 -4.79 -2.27 2.26
C LEU A 245 -6.02 -1.95 1.40
N LEU A 246 -6.53 -2.97 0.71
CA LEU A 246 -7.71 -2.87 -0.17
C LEU A 246 -8.97 -2.45 0.59
N ASN A 247 -9.23 -3.05 1.75
CA ASN A 247 -10.39 -2.71 2.60
C ASN A 247 -10.32 -1.25 3.08
N ALA A 248 -9.14 -0.72 3.39
CA ALA A 248 -8.96 0.68 3.73
C ALA A 248 -9.30 1.61 2.54
N ALA A 249 -8.95 1.24 1.30
CA ALA A 249 -9.35 1.97 0.10
C ALA A 249 -10.87 2.06 -0.06
N VAL A 250 -11.57 0.94 0.22
CA VAL A 250 -13.03 0.86 0.19
C VAL A 250 -13.64 1.77 1.27
N GLY A 251 -13.12 1.72 2.50
CA GLY A 251 -13.57 2.58 3.60
C GLY A 251 -13.33 4.07 3.34
N VAL A 252 -12.16 4.44 2.83
CA VAL A 252 -11.87 5.83 2.42
C VAL A 252 -12.85 6.30 1.34
N SER A 253 -13.16 5.46 0.34
CA SER A 253 -14.15 5.78 -0.69
C SER A 253 -15.56 5.93 -0.09
N ALA A 254 -15.91 5.11 0.89
CA ALA A 254 -17.20 5.15 1.60
C ALA A 254 -17.42 6.44 2.40
N ALA A 255 -16.34 7.10 2.84
CA ALA A 255 -16.42 8.41 3.50
C ALA A 255 -16.99 9.50 2.59
N PHE A 256 -16.79 9.37 1.27
CA PHE A 256 -17.14 10.40 0.28
C PHE A 256 -18.26 9.99 -0.68
N LEU A 257 -18.59 8.69 -0.76
CA LEU A 257 -19.61 8.16 -1.65
C LEU A 257 -20.91 7.78 -0.90
N PRO A 258 -22.08 7.80 -1.59
CA PRO A 258 -23.32 7.25 -1.04
C PRO A 258 -23.20 5.79 -0.65
N GLN A 259 -24.07 5.32 0.26
CA GLN A 259 -24.10 3.93 0.71
C GLN A 259 -24.36 2.97 -0.47
N ASN A 260 -23.81 1.74 -0.37
CA ASN A 260 -23.92 0.66 -1.36
C ASN A 260 -23.44 1.00 -2.78
N LYS A 261 -22.58 2.02 -2.94
CA LYS A 261 -21.93 2.28 -4.24
C LYS A 261 -20.78 1.31 -4.44
N LEU A 262 -20.63 0.79 -5.65
CA LEU A 262 -19.50 -0.06 -6.02
C LEU A 262 -18.22 0.79 -5.99
N VAL A 263 -17.20 0.38 -5.25
CA VAL A 263 -15.91 1.07 -5.22
C VAL A 263 -14.95 0.41 -6.20
N VAL A 264 -14.88 -0.92 -6.16
CA VAL A 264 -13.95 -1.72 -6.95
C VAL A 264 -14.50 -3.13 -7.07
N TYR A 265 -14.21 -3.79 -8.18
CA TYR A 265 -14.38 -5.23 -8.29
C TYR A 265 -13.11 -5.91 -8.77
N THR A 266 -12.94 -7.17 -8.41
CA THR A 266 -11.76 -7.97 -8.72
C THR A 266 -12.13 -9.17 -9.56
N GLU A 267 -11.25 -9.54 -10.48
CA GLU A 267 -11.35 -10.75 -11.29
C GLU A 267 -10.08 -11.58 -11.08
N GLY A 268 -10.25 -12.73 -10.44
CA GLY A 268 -9.19 -13.70 -10.19
C GLY A 268 -9.57 -15.11 -10.66
N ARG A 269 -8.64 -16.05 -10.49
CA ARG A 269 -8.85 -17.45 -10.90
C ARG A 269 -9.83 -18.19 -9.99
N THR A 270 -9.82 -17.89 -8.71
CA THR A 270 -10.60 -18.57 -7.68
C THR A 270 -11.84 -17.73 -7.29
N PRO A 271 -12.92 -18.35 -6.77
CA PRO A 271 -14.12 -17.63 -6.36
C PRO A 271 -13.88 -16.52 -5.32
N ASP A 272 -12.98 -16.76 -4.36
CA ASP A 272 -12.59 -15.79 -3.32
C ASP A 272 -11.80 -14.59 -3.87
N ALA A 273 -11.14 -14.76 -5.02
CA ALA A 273 -10.44 -13.68 -5.72
C ALA A 273 -11.39 -12.84 -6.61
N LYS A 274 -12.67 -13.21 -6.72
CA LYS A 274 -13.72 -12.48 -7.43
C LYS A 274 -14.61 -11.75 -6.43
N MET A 275 -14.35 -10.47 -6.21
CA MET A 275 -15.02 -9.67 -5.20
C MET A 275 -15.70 -8.47 -5.84
N GLN A 276 -16.85 -8.07 -5.30
CA GLN A 276 -17.44 -6.75 -5.55
C GLN A 276 -17.49 -5.99 -4.23
N LEU A 277 -16.61 -4.99 -4.10
CA LEU A 277 -16.47 -4.23 -2.87
C LEU A 277 -17.21 -2.90 -3.02
N THR A 278 -18.26 -2.76 -2.24
CA THR A 278 -19.09 -1.57 -2.15
C THR A 278 -18.77 -0.76 -0.90
N THR A 279 -19.32 0.45 -0.79
CA THR A 279 -19.28 1.30 0.41
C THR A 279 -20.15 0.77 1.56
N ASP A 280 -20.47 -0.52 1.60
CA ASP A 280 -21.12 -1.16 2.74
C ASP A 280 -20.09 -1.38 3.85
N PRO A 281 -20.39 -1.05 5.12
CA PRO A 281 -19.49 -1.28 6.26
C PRO A 281 -18.95 -2.71 6.37
N ALA A 282 -19.67 -3.72 5.88
CA ALA A 282 -19.22 -5.10 5.83
C ALA A 282 -18.00 -5.34 4.93
N ASN A 283 -17.70 -4.41 4.01
CA ASN A 283 -16.60 -4.54 3.04
C ASN A 283 -15.31 -3.81 3.46
N TYR A 284 -15.34 -3.06 4.56
CA TYR A 284 -14.16 -2.41 5.12
C TYR A 284 -13.97 -2.55 6.64
N PRO A 285 -14.35 -3.69 7.26
CA PRO A 285 -14.11 -3.86 8.69
C PRO A 285 -12.60 -3.93 8.96
N ARG A 286 -12.17 -3.28 10.04
CA ARG A 286 -10.83 -3.50 10.60
C ARG A 286 -10.74 -4.83 11.35
N ASP A 287 -11.76 -5.12 12.18
CA ASP A 287 -11.96 -6.43 12.81
C ASP A 287 -13.22 -7.05 12.20
N PRO A 288 -13.15 -8.21 11.53
CA PRO A 288 -14.32 -8.89 10.96
C PRO A 288 -15.44 -9.21 11.97
N ARG A 289 -15.15 -9.16 13.27
CA ARG A 289 -16.13 -9.36 14.35
C ARG A 289 -16.78 -8.04 14.81
N SER A 290 -16.20 -6.90 14.47
CA SER A 290 -16.76 -5.60 14.78
C SER A 290 -17.96 -5.33 13.87
N LYS A 291 -19.05 -4.82 14.47
CA LYS A 291 -20.22 -4.29 13.74
C LYS A 291 -20.24 -2.76 13.73
N ASP A 292 -19.22 -2.12 14.29
CA ASP A 292 -19.14 -0.68 14.35
C ASP A 292 -18.58 -0.12 13.03
N ASP A 293 -19.30 0.84 12.46
CA ASP A 293 -18.86 1.55 11.27
C ASP A 293 -18.02 2.75 11.71
N PRO A 294 -16.71 2.79 11.39
CA PRO A 294 -15.83 3.89 11.78
C PRO A 294 -16.27 5.25 11.20
N LEU A 295 -17.17 5.25 10.20
CA LEU A 295 -17.67 6.44 9.52
C LEU A 295 -19.04 6.91 10.05
N LYS A 296 -19.67 6.20 10.99
CA LYS A 296 -21.04 6.46 11.47
C LYS A 296 -21.27 7.89 12.01
N GLY A 297 -20.21 8.53 12.52
CA GLY A 297 -20.26 9.89 13.07
C GLY A 297 -19.88 11.00 12.08
N LEU A 298 -19.58 10.68 10.82
CA LEU A 298 -19.18 11.69 9.86
C LEU A 298 -20.35 12.58 9.43
N PRO A 299 -20.13 13.90 9.31
CA PRO A 299 -21.13 14.80 8.75
C PRO A 299 -21.54 14.35 7.35
N ALA A 300 -22.86 14.32 7.08
CA ALA A 300 -23.39 13.92 5.78
C ALA A 300 -22.86 14.81 4.64
N GLU A 301 -22.53 16.06 4.96
CA GLU A 301 -21.91 17.05 4.09
C GLU A 301 -20.58 16.56 3.50
N ALA A 302 -19.85 15.66 4.16
CA ALA A 302 -18.59 15.11 3.64
C ALA A 302 -18.79 14.39 2.29
N LYS A 303 -20.01 13.88 2.03
CA LYS A 303 -20.37 13.20 0.78
C LYS A 303 -20.79 14.15 -0.34
N ASN A 304 -21.11 15.40 -0.03
CA ASN A 304 -21.69 16.35 -0.98
C ASN A 304 -20.84 17.59 -1.19
N VAL A 305 -19.96 17.93 -0.24
CA VAL A 305 -19.08 19.10 -0.34
C VAL A 305 -18.19 18.99 -1.59
N PRO A 306 -18.01 20.09 -2.36
CA PRO A 306 -17.08 20.11 -3.49
C PRO A 306 -15.73 19.51 -3.13
N MET A 307 -15.17 18.71 -4.05
CA MET A 307 -13.98 17.92 -3.77
C MET A 307 -13.05 17.86 -4.96
N VAL A 308 -11.75 17.96 -4.67
CA VAL A 308 -10.67 17.71 -5.62
C VAL A 308 -9.73 16.66 -5.03
N VAL A 309 -9.26 15.73 -5.88
CA VAL A 309 -8.25 14.73 -5.53
C VAL A 309 -6.95 15.08 -6.23
N LEU A 310 -5.85 15.18 -5.48
CA LEU A 310 -4.51 15.40 -6.02
C LEU A 310 -3.80 14.06 -6.22
N VAL A 311 -3.24 13.84 -7.40
CA VAL A 311 -2.55 12.61 -7.77
C VAL A 311 -1.27 12.86 -8.58
N ASN A 312 -0.35 11.90 -8.55
CA ASN A 312 0.84 11.91 -9.40
C ASN A 312 1.29 10.48 -9.73
N ALA A 313 2.46 10.33 -10.38
CA ALA A 313 2.97 9.01 -10.76
C ALA A 313 3.32 8.10 -9.56
N GLY A 314 3.47 8.65 -8.36
CA GLY A 314 3.66 7.87 -7.12
C GLY A 314 2.34 7.39 -6.50
N THR A 315 1.19 7.89 -6.97
CA THR A 315 -0.13 7.39 -6.60
C THR A 315 -0.34 6.01 -7.23
N ALA A 316 -0.46 4.95 -6.42
CA ALA A 316 -0.56 3.57 -6.90
C ALA A 316 -1.60 2.73 -6.12
N SER A 317 -2.09 1.65 -6.75
CA SER A 317 -2.87 0.59 -6.07
C SER A 317 -4.12 1.12 -5.34
N ALA A 318 -4.25 0.93 -4.03
CA ALA A 318 -5.35 1.44 -3.19
C ALA A 318 -5.69 2.92 -3.45
N SER A 319 -4.68 3.77 -3.65
CA SER A 319 -4.86 5.19 -3.97
C SER A 319 -5.53 5.39 -5.33
N GLU A 320 -5.21 4.55 -6.32
CA GLU A 320 -5.83 4.56 -7.64
C GLU A 320 -7.26 4.01 -7.60
N ILE A 321 -7.57 3.07 -6.69
CA ILE A 321 -8.93 2.60 -6.43
C ILE A 321 -9.80 3.75 -5.94
N VAL A 322 -9.36 4.48 -4.90
CA VAL A 322 -10.09 5.65 -4.37
C VAL A 322 -10.26 6.70 -5.48
N THR A 323 -9.18 7.05 -6.17
CA THR A 323 -9.20 8.04 -7.25
C THR A 323 -10.18 7.63 -8.34
N GLY A 324 -10.08 6.39 -8.83
CA GLY A 324 -10.93 5.87 -9.90
C GLY A 324 -12.41 5.80 -9.50
N ALA A 325 -12.73 5.38 -8.28
CA ALA A 325 -14.11 5.35 -7.80
C ALA A 325 -14.72 6.75 -7.68
N LEU A 326 -13.98 7.71 -7.11
CA LEU A 326 -14.45 9.09 -6.98
C LEU A 326 -14.59 9.77 -8.35
N GLN A 327 -13.66 9.54 -9.26
CA GLN A 327 -13.73 10.06 -10.64
C GLN A 327 -14.89 9.44 -11.41
N ASP A 328 -15.11 8.11 -11.28
CA ASP A 328 -16.16 7.43 -12.03
C ASP A 328 -17.56 7.90 -11.67
N TYR A 329 -17.80 8.19 -10.39
CA TYR A 329 -19.05 8.78 -9.93
C TYR A 329 -19.12 10.30 -10.08
N LYS A 330 -18.10 10.94 -10.67
CA LYS A 330 -17.98 12.41 -10.74
C LYS A 330 -18.10 13.06 -9.36
N ARG A 331 -17.67 12.36 -8.31
CA ARG A 331 -17.69 12.84 -6.93
C ARG A 331 -16.59 13.88 -6.71
N ALA A 332 -15.44 13.72 -7.34
CA ALA A 332 -14.34 14.66 -7.25
C ALA A 332 -13.70 14.90 -8.62
N VAL A 333 -13.12 16.08 -8.81
CA VAL A 333 -12.25 16.36 -9.95
C VAL A 333 -10.83 15.91 -9.59
N VAL A 334 -10.20 15.13 -10.46
CA VAL A 334 -8.85 14.62 -10.28
C VAL A 334 -7.85 15.58 -10.93
N VAL A 335 -6.85 16.03 -10.17
CA VAL A 335 -5.87 17.04 -10.58
C VAL A 335 -4.46 16.51 -10.36
N GLY A 336 -3.56 16.77 -11.30
CA GLY A 336 -2.13 16.45 -11.17
C GLY A 336 -1.60 15.73 -12.39
N THR A 337 -0.89 14.62 -12.22
CA THR A 337 -0.35 13.83 -13.35
C THR A 337 -0.89 12.40 -13.34
N GLN A 338 -0.73 11.70 -14.45
CA GLN A 338 -1.15 10.30 -14.57
C GLN A 338 -0.52 9.44 -13.47
N THR A 339 -1.32 8.52 -12.92
CA THR A 339 -0.92 7.65 -11.81
C THR A 339 -0.09 6.45 -12.25
N PHE A 340 0.41 5.68 -11.30
CA PHE A 340 1.38 4.59 -11.55
C PHE A 340 0.86 3.50 -12.49
N GLY A 341 -0.37 3.05 -12.30
CA GLY A 341 -1.04 2.04 -13.13
C GLY A 341 -0.99 0.61 -12.60
N LYS A 342 -0.97 0.40 -11.29
CA LYS A 342 -1.00 -0.95 -10.72
C LYS A 342 -2.43 -1.40 -10.51
N GLY A 343 -2.97 -2.18 -11.44
CA GLY A 343 -4.32 -2.73 -11.46
C GLY A 343 -4.43 -4.19 -10.98
N SER A 344 -3.52 -4.63 -10.11
CA SER A 344 -3.44 -6.00 -9.61
C SER A 344 -3.58 -6.08 -8.08
N VAL A 345 -4.14 -7.19 -7.59
CA VAL A 345 -4.31 -7.48 -6.16
C VAL A 345 -3.34 -8.58 -5.78
N GLN A 346 -2.58 -8.34 -4.70
CA GLN A 346 -1.73 -9.36 -4.10
C GLN A 346 -2.40 -9.96 -2.86
N SER A 347 -2.50 -11.28 -2.81
CA SER A 347 -2.84 -12.03 -1.61
C SER A 347 -1.58 -12.41 -0.85
N ILE A 348 -1.65 -12.30 0.48
CA ILE A 348 -0.59 -12.76 1.37
C ILE A 348 -0.95 -14.16 1.86
N LEU A 349 -0.16 -15.16 1.46
CA LEU A 349 -0.35 -16.57 1.77
C LEU A 349 0.69 -16.99 2.83
N PRO A 350 0.31 -17.16 4.11
CA PRO A 350 1.24 -17.56 5.16
C PRO A 350 1.75 -18.99 4.93
N LEU A 351 3.04 -19.22 5.16
CA LEU A 351 3.71 -20.53 5.05
C LEU A 351 4.21 -21.02 6.42
N GLY A 352 3.47 -20.71 7.50
CA GLY A 352 3.86 -21.07 8.86
C GLY A 352 5.16 -20.37 9.29
N SER A 353 6.14 -21.16 9.76
CA SER A 353 7.45 -20.63 10.20
C SER A 353 8.36 -20.19 9.05
N ALA A 354 8.00 -20.49 7.80
CA ALA A 354 8.77 -20.11 6.62
C ALA A 354 8.45 -18.70 6.09
N GLY A 355 7.62 -17.91 6.79
CA GLY A 355 7.18 -16.59 6.35
C GLY A 355 5.91 -16.67 5.50
N GLY A 356 5.94 -16.18 4.26
CA GLY A 356 4.78 -16.23 3.37
C GLY A 356 5.09 -15.91 1.92
N ILE A 357 4.07 -16.00 1.06
CA ILE A 357 4.15 -15.59 -0.34
C ILE A 357 3.20 -14.41 -0.55
N LYS A 358 3.70 -13.34 -1.14
CA LYS A 358 2.89 -12.27 -1.71
C LYS A 358 2.68 -12.61 -3.18
N LEU A 359 1.45 -12.91 -3.58
CA LEU A 359 1.15 -13.42 -4.92
C LEU A 359 0.05 -12.60 -5.57
N THR A 360 0.24 -12.22 -6.83
CA THR A 360 -0.84 -11.61 -7.61
C THR A 360 -1.93 -12.65 -7.92
N THR A 361 -3.12 -12.45 -7.37
CA THR A 361 -4.25 -13.41 -7.45
C THR A 361 -5.42 -12.88 -8.26
N ALA A 362 -5.54 -11.56 -8.40
CA ALA A 362 -6.60 -10.92 -9.17
C ALA A 362 -6.12 -9.64 -9.86
N ARG A 363 -6.89 -9.22 -10.87
CA ARG A 363 -6.88 -7.86 -11.38
C ARG A 363 -8.07 -7.11 -10.80
N TYR A 364 -7.99 -5.80 -10.68
CA TYR A 364 -9.12 -4.98 -10.25
C TYR A 364 -9.50 -3.92 -11.27
N PHE A 365 -10.75 -3.48 -11.15
CA PHE A 365 -11.39 -2.58 -12.10
C PHE A 365 -12.19 -1.51 -11.36
N THR A 366 -12.23 -0.31 -11.93
CA THR A 366 -13.04 0.79 -11.42
C THR A 366 -14.54 0.50 -11.59
N PRO A 367 -15.45 1.28 -10.96
CA PRO A 367 -16.89 1.05 -11.06
C PRO A 367 -17.46 1.01 -12.49
N LYS A 368 -16.84 1.71 -13.45
CA LYS A 368 -17.22 1.64 -14.88
C LYS A 368 -16.57 0.49 -15.65
N GLY A 369 -15.82 -0.38 -14.99
CA GLY A 369 -15.12 -1.51 -15.60
C GLY A 369 -13.81 -1.15 -16.29
N THR A 370 -13.24 0.01 -15.98
CA THR A 370 -11.93 0.41 -16.53
C THR A 370 -10.83 -0.36 -15.81
N SER A 371 -9.98 -1.06 -16.56
CA SER A 371 -8.72 -1.58 -16.02
C SER A 371 -7.64 -0.51 -16.04
N ILE A 372 -7.04 -0.29 -14.89
CA ILE A 372 -5.93 0.66 -14.74
C ILE A 372 -4.55 -0.01 -14.88
N GLN A 373 -4.50 -1.34 -15.01
CA GLN A 373 -3.24 -2.08 -15.09
C GLN A 373 -2.38 -1.56 -16.27
N ALA A 374 -1.11 -1.25 -16.01
CA ALA A 374 -0.17 -0.68 -17.00
C ALA A 374 -0.64 0.64 -17.66
N LYS A 375 -1.66 1.30 -17.10
CA LYS A 375 -2.22 2.56 -17.64
C LYS A 375 -2.40 3.64 -16.58
N GLY A 376 -2.83 3.31 -15.38
CA GLY A 376 -3.19 4.28 -14.35
C GLY A 376 -4.45 5.08 -14.66
N ILE A 377 -4.83 5.90 -13.69
CA ILE A 377 -5.86 6.92 -13.77
C ILE A 377 -5.28 8.16 -14.46
N THR A 378 -6.02 8.67 -15.44
CA THR A 378 -5.72 9.95 -16.10
C THR A 378 -6.45 11.06 -15.34
N PRO A 379 -5.77 12.11 -14.86
CA PRO A 379 -6.42 13.21 -14.16
C PRO A 379 -7.37 13.96 -15.10
N ASP A 380 -8.45 14.51 -14.56
CA ASP A 380 -9.38 15.37 -15.31
C ASP A 380 -8.71 16.69 -15.70
N VAL A 381 -7.81 17.20 -14.85
CA VAL A 381 -6.98 18.38 -15.11
C VAL A 381 -5.51 18.03 -14.90
N THR A 382 -4.75 18.03 -16.00
CA THR A 382 -3.31 17.76 -15.93
C THR A 382 -2.56 19.00 -15.47
N VAL A 383 -1.76 18.86 -14.41
CA VAL A 383 -0.90 19.91 -13.85
C VAL A 383 0.44 19.26 -13.48
N GLU A 384 1.51 19.65 -14.17
CA GLU A 384 2.86 19.21 -13.83
C GLU A 384 3.38 19.91 -12.58
N ALA A 385 4.15 19.22 -11.74
CA ALA A 385 4.77 19.83 -10.57
C ALA A 385 5.96 20.71 -10.99
N ILE A 386 6.00 21.95 -10.49
CA ILE A 386 7.12 22.87 -10.68
C ILE A 386 7.94 22.86 -9.40
N GLN A 387 9.24 22.53 -9.48
CA GLN A 387 10.12 22.64 -8.31
C GLN A 387 10.54 24.10 -8.11
N PRO A 388 10.31 24.69 -6.92
CA PRO A 388 10.54 26.11 -6.66
C PRO A 388 12.03 26.54 -6.64
N ASP A 389 12.99 25.60 -6.66
CA ASP A 389 14.42 25.91 -6.43
C ASP A 389 15.32 25.81 -7.68
N SER A 390 14.74 25.91 -8.87
CA SER A 390 15.54 26.08 -10.09
C SER A 390 15.63 27.56 -10.45
N ASP A 391 16.64 28.24 -9.90
CA ASP A 391 17.12 29.58 -10.32
C ASP A 391 17.60 29.63 -11.80
N LYS A 392 17.28 28.61 -12.58
CA LYS A 392 17.40 28.59 -14.03
C LYS A 392 16.08 28.07 -14.56
N LYS A 393 15.51 28.79 -15.53
CA LYS A 393 14.54 28.29 -16.51
C LYS A 393 15.12 27.10 -17.29
N GLN A 394 15.40 26.00 -16.62
CA GLN A 394 15.53 24.69 -17.22
C GLN A 394 14.20 24.03 -16.94
N VAL A 395 13.45 23.78 -18.01
CA VAL A 395 12.45 22.70 -18.01
C VAL A 395 13.12 21.55 -17.29
N ALA A 396 12.61 21.18 -16.12
CA ALA A 396 13.13 20.03 -15.38
C ALA A 396 13.26 18.90 -16.40
N LEU A 397 14.48 18.39 -16.59
CA LEU A 397 14.71 17.17 -17.38
C LEU A 397 13.55 16.21 -17.05
N PRO A 398 12.87 15.63 -18.04
CA PRO A 398 11.69 14.81 -17.78
C PRO A 398 12.09 13.80 -16.73
N ILE A 399 11.60 13.99 -15.50
CA ILE A 399 11.83 13.05 -14.41
C ILE A 399 11.31 11.75 -14.99
N ILE A 400 12.19 10.77 -15.24
CA ILE A 400 11.78 9.46 -15.73
C ILE A 400 10.97 8.86 -14.58
N ARG A 401 9.65 9.07 -14.62
CA ARG A 401 8.72 8.54 -13.63
C ARG A 401 8.39 7.14 -14.08
N VAL A 402 9.05 6.15 -13.46
CA VAL A 402 8.78 4.73 -13.70
C VAL A 402 7.31 4.45 -13.41
N ARG A 403 6.63 3.78 -14.34
CA ARG A 403 5.23 3.36 -14.25
C ARG A 403 5.13 1.85 -14.31
N GLU A 404 3.93 1.32 -14.04
CA GLU A 404 3.69 -0.13 -14.12
C GLU A 404 4.08 -0.71 -15.49
N ALA A 405 3.79 0.00 -16.57
CA ALA A 405 4.12 -0.42 -17.94
C ALA A 405 5.63 -0.50 -18.23
N ASP A 406 6.46 0.15 -17.42
CA ASP A 406 7.92 0.17 -17.57
C ASP A 406 8.58 -0.97 -16.79
N LEU A 407 7.83 -1.69 -15.93
CA LEU A 407 8.36 -2.79 -15.14
C LEU A 407 8.54 -4.06 -15.99
N ASN A 408 9.65 -4.76 -15.75
CA ASN A 408 9.86 -6.09 -16.30
C ASN A 408 8.76 -7.05 -15.80
N HIS A 409 8.26 -7.91 -16.69
CA HIS A 409 7.19 -8.87 -16.40
C HIS A 409 5.87 -8.27 -15.89
N HIS A 410 5.61 -6.97 -16.12
CA HIS A 410 4.33 -6.38 -15.76
C HIS A 410 3.15 -7.09 -16.46
N LEU A 411 2.00 -7.15 -15.79
CA LEU A 411 0.80 -7.71 -16.40
C LEU A 411 0.24 -6.75 -17.44
N SER A 412 -0.17 -7.27 -18.59
CA SER A 412 -0.83 -6.49 -19.65
C SER A 412 -2.18 -5.94 -19.20
N ASN A 413 -2.59 -4.81 -19.80
CA ASN A 413 -3.92 -4.25 -19.61
C ASN A 413 -4.97 -5.11 -20.38
N PRO A 414 -5.99 -5.67 -19.71
CA PRO A 414 -7.02 -6.49 -20.37
C PRO A 414 -7.95 -5.70 -21.30
N ASN A 415 -8.07 -4.38 -21.13
CA ASN A 415 -8.91 -3.50 -21.95
C ASN A 415 -8.09 -2.72 -23.00
N GLY A 416 -6.79 -2.98 -23.14
CA GLY A 416 -5.89 -2.25 -24.04
C GLY A 416 -5.59 -2.99 -25.34
N ASP A 417 -5.54 -2.25 -26.46
CA ASP A 417 -5.03 -2.78 -27.72
C ASP A 417 -3.57 -3.22 -27.54
N SER A 418 -3.28 -4.46 -27.91
CA SER A 418 -1.95 -5.09 -27.82
C SER A 418 -0.97 -4.48 -28.82
N LYS A 419 -0.57 -3.20 -28.65
CA LYS A 419 0.48 -2.53 -29.44
C LYS A 419 1.28 -1.53 -28.61
N GLY A 420 1.84 -1.96 -27.48
CA GLY A 420 3.04 -1.35 -26.92
C GLY A 420 4.24 -2.15 -27.39
N LYS A 421 4.92 -1.74 -28.48
CA LYS A 421 6.26 -2.24 -28.76
C LYS A 421 7.13 -1.91 -27.54
N ALA A 422 7.89 -2.90 -27.06
CA ALA A 422 8.97 -2.64 -26.11
C ALA A 422 9.88 -1.56 -26.72
N THR A 423 9.79 -0.35 -26.20
CA THR A 423 10.74 0.73 -26.51
C THR A 423 12.09 0.27 -25.95
N PRO A 424 13.21 0.43 -26.67
CA PRO A 424 14.52 0.06 -26.15
C PRO A 424 14.76 0.76 -24.82
N GLN A 425 15.19 0.00 -23.81
CA GLN A 425 15.59 0.53 -22.52
C GLN A 425 16.66 1.62 -22.73
N PRO A 426 16.48 2.83 -22.18
CA PRO A 426 17.61 3.65 -21.81
C PRO A 426 18.39 2.86 -20.75
N GLU A 427 19.70 2.70 -20.94
CA GLU A 427 20.59 2.25 -19.86
C GLU A 427 20.29 3.08 -18.61
N VAL A 428 19.92 2.42 -17.52
CA VAL A 428 19.76 3.07 -16.21
C VAL A 428 21.11 3.70 -15.88
N PRO A 429 21.25 5.04 -15.89
CA PRO A 429 22.46 5.64 -15.36
C PRO A 429 22.52 5.29 -13.88
N ALA A 430 23.72 4.96 -13.39
CA ALA A 430 23.95 4.79 -11.96
C ALA A 430 23.28 5.92 -11.17
N ALA A 431 22.62 5.54 -10.06
CA ALA A 431 21.87 6.44 -9.21
C ALA A 431 22.61 7.78 -9.04
N PRO A 432 21.98 8.93 -9.36
CA PRO A 432 22.61 10.21 -9.08
C PRO A 432 22.86 10.33 -7.58
N GLU A 433 24.04 10.81 -7.23
CA GLU A 433 24.45 11.10 -5.88
C GLU A 433 23.39 11.91 -5.14
N THR A 434 23.21 11.54 -3.88
CA THR A 434 22.25 12.12 -2.93
C THR A 434 22.31 13.64 -2.92
N THR A 435 21.32 14.29 -3.52
CA THR A 435 20.98 15.67 -3.20
C THR A 435 20.48 15.73 -1.75
N GLU A 436 20.92 16.74 -1.01
CA GLU A 436 20.66 16.92 0.41
C GLU A 436 19.20 16.64 0.80
N PRO A 437 18.93 15.96 1.94
CA PRO A 437 17.58 15.87 2.46
C PRO A 437 17.12 17.26 2.89
N SER A 438 16.11 17.77 2.20
CA SER A 438 15.35 18.97 2.58
C SER A 438 14.89 18.87 4.03
N ARG A 439 15.01 19.99 4.76
CA ARG A 439 14.88 20.11 6.22
C ARG A 439 13.43 20.20 6.73
N VAL A 440 12.44 19.80 5.95
CA VAL A 440 11.01 19.89 6.27
C VAL A 440 10.34 18.63 5.73
N ASP A 441 9.30 18.10 6.40
CA ASP A 441 8.36 17.18 5.73
C ASP A 441 7.99 17.83 4.38
N PRO A 442 8.34 17.21 3.23
CA PRO A 442 8.33 17.90 1.94
C PRO A 442 6.94 18.39 1.48
N ARG A 443 5.88 18.20 2.29
CA ARG A 443 4.54 18.75 2.07
C ARG A 443 3.85 19.16 3.37
N ASP A 444 4.38 20.14 4.09
CA ASP A 444 3.46 21.09 4.72
C ASP A 444 2.70 21.79 3.58
N PRO A 445 1.38 21.60 3.42
CA PRO A 445 0.72 22.00 2.18
C PRO A 445 0.62 23.53 2.09
N ASP A 446 1.46 24.14 1.26
CA ASP A 446 1.43 25.58 0.99
C ASP A 446 1.14 25.83 -0.50
N PRO A 447 -0.05 26.36 -0.84
CA PRO A 447 -0.40 26.71 -2.22
C PRO A 447 0.56 27.71 -2.88
N LYS A 448 1.41 28.41 -2.13
CA LYS A 448 2.41 29.34 -2.70
C LYS A 448 3.62 28.63 -3.28
N THR A 449 3.97 27.46 -2.74
CA THR A 449 5.16 26.68 -3.13
C THR A 449 4.80 25.41 -3.88
N ASP A 450 3.53 24.98 -3.82
CA ASP A 450 2.99 23.82 -4.53
C ASP A 450 1.97 24.26 -5.57
N ASN A 451 2.38 24.27 -6.84
CA ASN A 451 1.54 24.72 -7.94
C ASN A 451 0.35 23.78 -8.24
N GLN A 452 0.50 22.47 -7.99
CA GLN A 452 -0.61 21.52 -8.15
C GLN A 452 -1.67 21.77 -7.09
N LEU A 453 -1.25 22.00 -5.84
CA LEU A 453 -2.14 22.36 -4.74
C LEU A 453 -2.83 23.70 -5.01
N ALA A 454 -2.10 24.70 -5.49
CA ALA A 454 -2.65 26.00 -5.89
C ALA A 454 -3.77 25.83 -6.94
N GLN A 455 -3.52 25.00 -7.95
CA GLN A 455 -4.49 24.81 -9.02
C GLN A 455 -5.71 24.01 -8.55
N ALA A 456 -5.53 22.98 -7.73
CA ALA A 456 -6.63 22.27 -7.09
C ALA A 456 -7.50 23.20 -6.24
N LEU A 457 -6.88 24.10 -5.47
CA LEU A 457 -7.59 25.09 -4.68
C LEU A 457 -8.40 26.07 -5.55
N ASN A 458 -7.84 26.53 -6.67
CA ASN A 458 -8.53 27.39 -7.62
C ASN A 458 -9.75 26.69 -8.24
N ILE A 459 -9.61 25.43 -8.65
CA ILE A 459 -10.70 24.62 -9.20
C ILE A 459 -11.83 24.50 -8.18
N LEU A 460 -11.48 24.20 -6.93
CA LEU A 460 -12.45 24.06 -5.85
C LEU A 460 -13.20 25.37 -5.58
N LYS A 461 -12.52 26.51 -5.59
CA LYS A 461 -13.14 27.84 -5.46
C LYS A 461 -14.08 28.16 -6.62
N VAL A 462 -13.73 27.77 -7.85
CA VAL A 462 -14.62 27.92 -9.01
C VAL A 462 -15.88 27.07 -8.85
N GLN A 463 -15.76 25.80 -8.42
CA GLN A 463 -16.92 24.94 -8.14
C GLN A 463 -17.87 25.58 -7.11
N GLN A 464 -17.32 26.11 -6.01
CA GLN A 464 -18.12 26.80 -4.98
C GLN A 464 -18.88 28.03 -5.52
N ILE A 465 -18.34 28.72 -6.53
CA ILE A 465 -19.03 29.87 -7.15
C ILE A 465 -20.17 29.39 -8.06
N LEU A 466 -19.94 28.30 -8.80
CA LEU A 466 -20.95 27.71 -9.69
C LEU A 466 -22.12 27.12 -8.91
N ASP A 467 -21.84 26.43 -7.80
CA ASP A 467 -22.86 25.82 -6.94
C ASP A 467 -23.73 26.84 -6.21
N LYS A 468 -23.28 28.09 -6.05
CA LYS A 468 -24.09 29.19 -5.49
C LYS A 468 -25.05 29.82 -6.50
N LYS A 469 -24.86 29.57 -7.80
CA LYS A 469 -25.68 30.15 -8.88
C LYS A 469 -26.83 29.24 -9.31
N ASN A 470 -26.79 27.97 -8.93
CA ASN A 470 -27.88 27.00 -9.04
C ASN A 470 -28.59 26.87 -7.70
#